data_AF-A0A920J4A0-F1
#
_entry.id   AF-A0A920J4A0-F1
#
_cell.length_a   1.000
_cell.length_b   1.000
_cell.length_c   1.000
_cell.angle_alpha   90.00
_cell.angle_beta   90.00
_cell.angle_gamma   90.00
#
_symmetry.space_group_name_H-M   'P 1'
#
loop_
_entity.id
_entity.type
_entity.pdbx_description
1 polymer ?
#
loop_
_entity_poly.entity_id
_entity_poly.type
_entity_poly.pdbx_seq_one_letter_code
_entity_poly.pdbx_strand_id
1 'polypeptide(L)' 'MKKFFLYALGIIVLILVFQFIFGGGPDKETIRSTDSGEVIGSIEGDNYVWRGIPFAKPPVGDLRWKHL' A
#
# COMPACT_ATOMS: atom_id res chain seq x y z
N MET A 1 12.23 -5.69 -40.18
CA MET A 1 11.79 -4.45 -39.50
C MET A 1 10.34 -4.51 -39.00
N LYS A 2 9.34 -4.87 -39.81
CA LYS A 2 7.92 -4.98 -39.36
C LYS A 2 7.66 -5.97 -38.21
N LYS A 3 8.33 -7.14 -38.20
CA LYS A 3 8.19 -8.15 -37.12
C LYS A 3 8.71 -7.66 -35.76
N PHE A 4 9.80 -6.90 -35.76
CA PHE A 4 10.35 -6.28 -34.54
C PHE A 4 9.36 -5.28 -33.95
N PHE A 5 8.72 -4.48 -34.81
CA PHE A 5 7.68 -3.54 -34.41
C PHE A 5 6.44 -4.24 -33.83
N LEU A 6 6.02 -5.37 -34.41
CA LEU A 6 4.93 -6.21 -33.89
C LEU A 6 5.23 -6.78 -32.49
N TYR A 7 6.45 -7.28 -32.26
CA TYR A 7 6.84 -7.78 -30.94
C TYR A 7 6.93 -6.67 -29.89
N ALA A 8 7.49 -5.51 -30.26
CA ALA A 8 7.54 -4.34 -29.38
C ALA A 8 6.14 -3.89 -28.97
N LEU A 9 5.20 -3.84 -29.93
CA LEU A 9 3.79 -3.51 -29.65
C LEU A 9 3.15 -4.54 -28.71
N GLY A 10 3.39 -5.83 -28.93
CA GLY A 10 2.89 -6.90 -28.05
C GLY A 10 3.40 -6.80 -26.62
N ILE A 11 4.69 -6.48 -26.44
CA ILE A 11 5.29 -6.25 -25.12
C ILE A 11 4.68 -5.02 -24.44
N ILE A 12 4.48 -3.92 -25.18
CA ILE A 12 3.84 -2.71 -24.63
C ILE A 12 2.42 -3.03 -24.15
N VAL A 13 1.63 -3.75 -24.94
CA VAL A 13 0.28 -4.16 -24.54
C VAL A 13 0.31 -5.04 -23.30
N LEU A 14 1.25 -5.99 -23.23
CA LEU A 14 1.42 -6.85 -22.05
C LEU A 14 1.76 -6.04 -20.79
N ILE A 15 2.66 -5.06 -20.91
CA ILE A 15 3.01 -4.16 -19.80
C ILE A 15 1.79 -3.36 -19.34
N LEU A 16 1.01 -2.81 -20.26
CA LEU A 16 -0.20 -2.04 -19.94
C LEU A 16 -1.25 -2.90 -19.23
N VAL A 17 -1.47 -4.14 -19.69
CA VAL A 17 -2.38 -5.09 -19.05
C VAL A 17 -1.91 -5.44 -17.64
N PHE A 18 -0.60 -5.66 -17.46
CA PHE A 18 -0.02 -5.96 -16.15
C PHE A 18 -0.23 -4.81 -15.16
N GLN A 19 0.01 -3.56 -15.58
CA GLN A 19 -0.21 -2.37 -14.75
C GLN A 19 -1.68 -2.21 -14.36
N PHE A 20 -2.62 -2.58 -15.23
CA PHE A 20 -4.05 -2.48 -14.93
C PHE A 20 -4.51 -3.52 -13.91
N ILE A 21 -4.01 -4.77 -14.00
CA ILE A 21 -4.40 -5.86 -13.08
C ILE A 21 -3.77 -5.68 -11.70
N PHE A 22 -2.51 -5.23 -11.64
CA PHE A 22 -1.76 -5.11 -10.40
C PHE A 22 -1.64 -3.66 -9.89
N GLY A 23 -2.31 -2.71 -10.54
CA GLY A 23 -2.23 -1.26 -10.25
C GLY A 23 -3.01 -0.80 -9.01
N GLY A 24 -3.21 -1.68 -8.02
CA GLY A 24 -3.81 -1.31 -6.73
C GLY A 24 -2.81 -0.52 -5.89
N GLY A 25 -2.69 0.78 -6.17
CA GLY A 25 -2.00 1.71 -5.28
C GLY A 25 -2.79 1.94 -4.00
N PRO A 26 -2.16 2.49 -2.94
CA PRO A 26 -2.85 2.70 -1.67
C PRO A 26 -3.90 3.82 -1.77
N ASP A 27 -4.97 3.69 -0.99
CA ASP A 27 -6.12 4.60 -1.02
C ASP A 27 -5.76 5.95 -0.42
N LYS A 28 -5.35 6.91 -1.27
CA LYS A 28 -4.85 8.23 -0.83
C LYS A 28 -5.83 9.01 0.04
N GLU A 29 -7.13 8.81 -0.12
CA GLU A 29 -8.17 9.45 0.69
C GLU A 29 -8.15 9.00 2.16
N THR A 30 -7.49 7.88 2.45
CA THR A 30 -7.38 7.30 3.79
C THR A 30 -6.14 7.78 4.54
N ILE A 31 -5.36 8.70 3.97
CA ILE A 31 -4.21 9.29 4.67
C ILE A 31 -4.69 10.06 5.90
N ARG A 32 -4.16 9.73 7.08
CA ARG A 32 -4.47 10.41 8.35
C ARG A 32 -3.20 10.72 9.12
N SER A 33 -3.15 11.91 9.70
CA SER A 33 -2.08 12.29 10.63
C SER A 33 -2.44 11.88 12.05
N THR A 34 -1.48 11.32 12.77
CA THR A 34 -1.57 10.96 14.18
C THR A 34 -0.40 11.56 14.94
N ASP A 35 -0.44 11.54 16.28
CA ASP A 35 0.70 11.98 17.10
C ASP A 35 1.97 11.16 16.84
N SER A 36 1.84 9.95 16.30
CA SER A 36 2.95 9.06 15.94
C SER A 36 3.37 9.14 14.46
N GLY A 37 2.76 10.04 13.68
CA GLY A 37 3.04 10.23 12.26
C GLY A 37 1.86 9.91 11.33
N GLU A 38 2.14 9.92 10.04
CA GLU A 38 1.15 9.65 9.00
C GLU A 38 0.89 8.15 8.83
N VAL A 39 -0.39 7.79 8.69
CA VAL A 39 -0.84 6.42 8.41
C VAL A 39 -1.76 6.41 7.20
N ILE A 40 -1.72 5.31 6.45
CA ILE A 40 -2.62 5.05 5.32
C ILE A 40 -3.44 3.79 5.61
N GLY A 41 -4.71 3.83 5.26
CA GLY A 41 -5.66 2.75 5.47
C GLY A 41 -6.14 2.15 4.15
N SER A 42 -7.26 1.45 4.22
CA SER A 42 -7.99 0.91 3.08
C SER A 42 -9.46 1.32 3.14
N ILE A 43 -10.12 1.36 1.99
CA ILE A 43 -11.58 1.42 1.89
C ILE A 43 -12.10 0.00 1.67
N GLU A 44 -12.93 -0.48 2.60
CA GLU A 44 -13.55 -1.81 2.57
C GLU A 44 -15.07 -1.67 2.61
N GLY A 45 -15.69 -1.74 1.43
CA GLY A 45 -17.11 -1.40 1.26
C GLY A 45 -17.32 0.09 1.54
N ASP A 46 -18.22 0.39 2.47
CA ASP A 46 -18.52 1.77 2.89
C ASP A 46 -17.68 2.23 4.09
N ASN A 47 -16.68 1.44 4.51
CA ASN A 47 -15.88 1.72 5.69
C ASN A 47 -14.45 2.11 5.34
N TYR A 48 -13.94 3.09 6.07
CA TYR A 48 -12.51 3.38 6.13
C TYR A 48 -11.87 2.55 7.25
N VAL A 49 -10.79 1.84 6.94
CA VAL A 49 -10.17 0.91 7.89
C VAL A 49 -8.66 1.16 8.00
N TRP A 50 -8.20 1.30 9.24
CA TRP A 50 -6.78 1.34 9.57
C TRP A 50 -6.46 0.23 10.56
N ARG A 51 -5.43 -0.57 10.26
CA ARG A 51 -5.01 -1.71 11.08
C ARG A 51 -3.54 -1.57 11.46
N GLY A 52 -3.19 -2.08 12.65
CA GLY A 52 -1.80 -2.13 13.10
C GLY A 52 -1.16 -0.79 13.40
N ILE A 53 -1.94 0.27 13.66
CA ILE A 53 -1.40 1.57 14.08
C ILE A 53 -0.72 1.38 15.44
N PRO A 54 0.61 1.64 15.56
CA PRO A 54 1.29 1.58 16.85
C PRO A 54 0.75 2.66 17.77
N PHE A 55 0.32 2.27 18.97
CA PHE A 55 -0.17 3.20 19.99
C PHE A 55 0.84 3.44 21.13
N ALA A 56 1.89 2.61 21.18
CA ALA A 56 2.95 2.69 22.17
C ALA A 56 4.23 2.03 21.63
N LYS A 57 5.33 2.18 22.37
CA LYS A 57 6.57 1.46 22.06
C LYS A 57 6.39 -0.05 22.28
N PRO A 58 6.98 -0.92 21.46
CA PRO A 58 6.93 -2.37 21.68
C PRO A 58 7.44 -2.75 23.08
N PRO A 59 6.67 -3.51 23.89
CA PRO A 59 7.03 -3.85 25.28
C PRO A 59 8.02 -5.03 25.33
N VAL A 60 9.20 -4.83 24.72
CA VAL A 60 10.28 -5.82 24.65
C VAL A 60 11.48 -5.40 25.49
N GLY A 61 12.35 -6.36 25.85
CA GLY A 61 13.54 -6.12 26.66
C GLY A 61 13.20 -5.45 28.00
N ASP A 62 13.85 -4.33 28.28
CA ASP A 62 13.67 -3.55 29.51
C ASP A 62 12.26 -2.95 29.66
N LEU A 63 11.42 -3.00 28.63
CA LEU A 63 10.03 -2.55 28.65
C LEU A 63 9.03 -3.67 28.98
N ARG A 64 9.45 -4.94 29.02
CA ARG A 64 8.54 -6.12 29.10
C ARG A 64 7.59 -6.14 30.29
N TRP A 65 7.91 -5.43 31.37
CA TRP A 65 7.09 -5.39 32.59
C TRP A 65 6.81 -3.95 33.04
N LYS A 66 6.96 -2.98 32.14
CA LYS A 66 6.68 -1.57 32.41
C LYS A 66 5.31 -1.19 31.86
N HIS A 67 4.69 -0.19 32.47
CA HIS A 67 3.44 0.37 31.96
C HIS A 67 3.68 1.09 30.62
N LEU A 68 2.68 1.03 29.74
CA LEU A 68 2.68 1.71 28.43
C LEU A 68 2.41 3.21 28.57
#